data_AF-A0AA41MD93-F1
#
_entry.id   AF-A0AA41MD93-F1
#
_cell.length_a   1.000
_cell.length_b   1.000
_cell.length_c   1.000
_cell.angle_alpha   90.00
_cell.angle_beta   90.00
_cell.angle_gamma   90.00
#
_symmetry.space_group_name_H-M   'P 1'
#
loop_
_entity.id
_entity.type
_entity.pdbx_description
1 polymer ?
#
loop_
_entity_poly.entity_id
_entity_poly.type
_entity_poly.pdbx_seq_one_letter_code
_entity_poly.pdbx_strand_id
1 'polypeptide(L)'
;MPKSKELVSSSSSGSDSDSEVEKKLKRKKQVAPEKPVKKQKTGETSRVVSSSKQSNMFQIWKMRYVSVRDFKGKVLMDIREYWRDSEGETKPGRKGISLNPKQWSQLKEQISDIDDAVRKLKSESYKTCTVLVVLILSFYIGFCFLNVAFQAIVYLDCRTICKMNTLF
;
A
#
# COMPACT_ATOMS: atom_id res chain seq x y z
N MET A 1 -12.23 -27.12 -62.06
CA MET A 1 -13.14 -26.05 -62.51
C MET A 1 -14.55 -26.61 -62.43
N PRO A 2 -15.58 -25.93 -61.88
CA PRO A 2 -15.82 -24.49 -61.85
C PRO A 2 -16.00 -23.90 -60.43
N LYS A 3 -16.39 -22.62 -60.39
CA LYS A 3 -16.26 -21.61 -59.33
C LYS A 3 -17.64 -21.05 -58.95
N SER A 4 -17.89 -20.86 -57.66
CA SER A 4 -18.79 -19.84 -57.08
C SER A 4 -18.32 -19.60 -55.63
N LYS A 5 -17.92 -18.43 -55.12
CA LYS A 5 -18.29 -17.00 -55.25
C LYS A 5 -19.35 -16.60 -54.21
N GLU A 6 -18.90 -16.25 -53.01
CA GLU A 6 -19.46 -15.25 -52.06
C GLU A 6 -18.25 -14.70 -51.27
N LEU A 7 -17.77 -13.46 -51.39
CA LEU A 7 -18.33 -12.14 -51.07
C LEU A 7 -18.78 -11.99 -49.60
N VAL A 8 -17.82 -11.71 -48.72
CA VAL A 8 -18.03 -10.81 -47.57
C VAL A 8 -16.85 -9.87 -47.41
N SER A 9 -17.19 -8.59 -47.39
CA SER A 9 -16.30 -7.43 -47.29
C SER A 9 -16.04 -7.09 -45.82
N SER A 10 -14.81 -6.69 -45.49
CA SER A 10 -14.59 -5.59 -44.55
C SER A 10 -13.20 -5.02 -44.75
N SER A 11 -13.21 -3.80 -45.26
CA SER A 11 -12.10 -2.90 -45.55
C SER A 11 -11.26 -2.57 -44.32
N SER A 12 -9.96 -2.71 -44.46
CA SER A 12 -8.92 -2.13 -43.62
C SER A 12 -8.96 -0.60 -43.72
N SER A 13 -8.99 0.08 -42.57
CA SER A 13 -8.80 1.52 -42.50
C SER A 13 -7.68 1.82 -41.52
N GLY A 14 -6.47 1.96 -42.06
CA GLY A 14 -5.33 2.56 -41.37
C GLY A 14 -5.44 4.07 -41.48
N SER A 15 -5.34 4.76 -40.34
CA SER A 15 -5.25 6.22 -40.28
C SER A 15 -3.84 6.60 -39.83
N ASP A 16 -2.99 6.92 -40.80
CA ASP A 16 -1.72 7.61 -40.59
C ASP A 16 -1.96 9.12 -40.73
N SER A 17 -1.68 9.88 -39.67
CA SER A 17 -1.70 11.35 -39.70
C SER A 17 -0.28 11.86 -39.52
N ASP A 18 0.33 12.24 -40.65
CA ASP A 18 1.61 12.95 -40.76
C ASP A 18 1.30 14.39 -41.21
N SER A 19 1.87 15.39 -40.52
CA SER A 19 1.90 16.77 -41.02
C SER A 19 3.07 17.53 -40.38
N GLU A 20 4.24 17.33 -40.97
CA GLU A 20 5.32 18.32 -41.03
C GLU A 20 5.00 19.38 -42.09
N VAL A 21 4.88 20.66 -41.71
CA VAL A 21 5.21 21.81 -42.59
C VAL A 21 5.84 22.93 -41.76
N GLU A 22 7.15 23.08 -41.92
CA GLU A 22 7.88 24.31 -41.65
C GLU A 22 7.45 25.45 -42.59
N LYS A 23 7.34 26.68 -42.07
CA LYS A 23 7.98 27.87 -42.69
C LYS A 23 7.86 29.16 -41.85
N LYS A 24 9.04 29.73 -41.62
CA LYS A 24 9.39 31.15 -41.87
C LYS A 24 9.14 32.19 -40.76
N LEU A 25 10.18 32.33 -39.92
CA LEU A 25 10.87 33.57 -39.51
C LEU A 25 10.16 34.93 -39.75
N LYS A 26 9.86 35.64 -38.65
CA LYS A 26 10.01 37.12 -38.55
C LYS A 26 10.07 37.67 -37.11
N ARG A 27 11.31 37.90 -36.67
CA ARG A 27 11.87 38.93 -35.75
C ARG A 27 10.92 40.01 -35.15
N LYS A 28 10.84 40.09 -33.80
CA LYS A 28 10.72 41.32 -32.97
C LYS A 28 11.05 40.97 -31.50
N LYS A 29 12.28 41.17 -31.02
CA LYS A 29 12.81 42.34 -30.25
C LYS A 29 12.22 42.51 -28.83
N GLN A 30 13.10 42.38 -27.82
CA GLN A 30 13.10 43.01 -26.47
C GLN A 30 12.08 42.45 -25.44
N VAL A 31 12.32 42.30 -24.11
CA VAL A 31 13.25 42.85 -23.10
C VAL A 31 13.24 41.92 -21.86
N ALA A 32 14.34 41.83 -21.12
CA ALA A 32 14.42 41.21 -19.79
C ALA A 32 13.86 42.15 -18.70
N PRO A 33 13.30 41.63 -17.60
CA PRO A 33 13.83 42.09 -16.31
C PRO A 33 13.89 41.02 -15.20
N GLU A 34 15.09 40.93 -14.62
CA GLU A 34 15.41 41.03 -13.19
C GLU A 34 14.72 40.17 -12.11
N LYS A 35 15.59 39.56 -11.28
CA LYS A 35 15.36 38.98 -9.94
C LYS A 35 14.88 40.05 -8.93
N PRO A 36 14.21 39.64 -7.83
CA PRO A 36 14.88 39.72 -6.51
C PRO A 36 14.52 38.56 -5.54
N VAL A 37 15.50 37.92 -4.88
CA VAL A 37 15.90 38.08 -3.44
C VAL A 37 15.24 37.07 -2.44
N LYS A 38 16.05 36.08 -2.04
CA LYS A 38 16.50 35.76 -0.65
C LYS A 38 15.45 35.74 0.50
N LYS A 39 15.15 34.55 1.04
CA LYS A 39 14.86 34.25 2.48
C LYS A 39 15.40 32.83 2.77
N GLN A 40 16.59 32.72 3.36
CA GLN A 40 16.92 32.58 4.79
C GLN A 40 16.85 31.13 5.31
N LYS A 41 18.06 30.64 5.65
CA LYS A 41 18.43 29.45 6.44
C LYS A 41 17.73 29.45 7.81
N THR A 42 17.45 28.26 8.37
CA THR A 42 18.14 27.65 9.54
C THR A 42 17.45 26.31 9.85
N GLY A 43 18.22 25.26 10.17
CA GLY A 43 17.69 24.00 10.70
C GLY A 43 18.49 22.77 10.28
N GLU A 44 19.60 22.54 10.96
CA GLU A 44 20.57 21.47 10.74
C GLU A 44 20.05 20.12 11.27
N THR A 45 20.13 19.05 10.47
CA THR A 45 20.35 17.70 11.00
C THR A 45 21.08 16.85 9.97
N SER A 46 22.04 16.09 10.46
CA SER A 46 23.26 15.66 9.80
C SER A 46 23.14 14.37 8.96
N ARG A 47 23.97 14.34 7.90
CA ARG A 47 24.60 13.17 7.22
C ARG A 47 23.71 12.28 6.32
N VAL A 48 23.82 12.46 5.00
CA VAL A 48 24.20 11.39 4.03
C VAL A 48 24.95 12.01 2.84
N VAL A 49 25.97 11.29 2.39
CA VAL A 49 27.01 11.58 1.40
C VAL A 49 26.51 11.64 -0.06
N SER A 50 26.89 12.73 -0.75
CA SER A 50 27.14 12.94 -2.18
C SER A 50 26.24 12.32 -3.27
N SER A 51 25.51 13.17 -4.00
CA SER A 51 25.70 13.40 -5.45
C SER A 51 24.61 14.34 -5.98
N SER A 52 25.00 15.27 -6.85
CA SER A 52 24.19 16.34 -7.43
C SER A 52 23.04 15.89 -8.37
N LYS A 53 22.54 14.66 -8.20
CA LYS A 53 21.36 14.09 -8.89
C LYS A 53 20.31 13.50 -7.93
N GLN A 54 20.55 13.50 -6.62
CA GLN A 54 19.68 12.86 -5.62
C GLN A 54 18.65 13.78 -4.97
N SER A 55 18.54 15.06 -5.36
CA SER A 55 17.72 16.04 -4.62
C SER A 55 16.23 15.69 -4.51
N ASN A 56 15.73 14.83 -5.41
CA ASN A 56 14.31 14.53 -5.53
C ASN A 56 13.97 13.05 -5.26
N MET A 57 14.89 12.27 -4.68
CA MET A 57 14.67 10.86 -4.37
C MET A 57 14.44 10.65 -2.87
N PHE A 58 13.24 10.19 -2.52
CA PHE A 58 12.79 9.94 -1.16
C PHE A 58 12.71 8.43 -0.90
N GLN A 59 13.34 7.95 0.16
CA GLN A 59 13.32 6.54 0.50
C GLN A 59 12.09 6.21 1.35
N ILE A 60 11.25 5.25 0.90
CA ILE A 60 10.11 4.73 1.69
C ILE A 60 10.51 3.44 2.42
N TRP A 61 11.30 2.59 1.75
CA TRP A 61 11.76 1.30 2.28
C TRP A 61 13.20 1.02 1.85
N LYS A 62 13.83 -0.02 2.40
CA LYS A 62 15.22 -0.43 2.11
C LYS A 62 15.58 -0.43 0.62
N MET A 63 14.63 -0.81 -0.23
CA MET A 63 14.79 -0.90 -1.70
C MET A 63 13.67 -0.20 -2.48
N ARG A 64 12.85 0.65 -1.84
CA ARG A 64 11.77 1.38 -2.52
C ARG A 64 11.92 2.87 -2.35
N TYR A 65 11.83 3.59 -3.46
CA TYR A 65 12.04 5.03 -3.52
C TYR A 65 10.92 5.70 -4.28
N VAL A 66 10.59 6.92 -3.86
CA VAL A 66 9.79 7.88 -4.62
C VAL A 66 10.75 8.87 -5.27
N SER A 67 10.65 9.08 -6.57
CA SER A 67 11.43 10.08 -7.29
C SER A 67 10.51 11.09 -7.95
N VAL A 68 10.82 12.38 -7.82
CA VAL A 68 10.14 13.44 -8.58
C VAL A 68 11.02 13.83 -9.76
N ARG A 69 10.53 13.55 -10.98
CA ARG A 69 11.27 13.81 -12.21
C ARG A 69 10.41 14.53 -13.23
N ASP A 70 11.07 15.31 -14.08
CA ASP A 70 10.43 15.91 -15.24
C ASP A 70 10.72 15.03 -16.46
N PHE A 71 9.66 14.50 -17.08
CA PHE A 71 9.76 13.70 -18.29
C PHE A 71 8.92 14.33 -19.39
N LYS A 72 9.56 14.70 -20.51
CA LYS A 72 8.89 15.33 -21.66
C LYS A 72 8.03 16.56 -21.25
N GLY A 73 8.54 17.38 -20.35
CA GLY A 73 7.84 18.58 -19.86
C GLY A 73 6.70 18.32 -18.88
N LYS A 74 6.50 17.08 -18.42
CA LYS A 74 5.53 16.74 -17.38
C LYS A 74 6.27 16.30 -16.11
N VAL A 75 5.87 16.89 -14.98
CA VAL A 75 6.34 16.44 -13.66
C VAL A 75 5.65 15.12 -13.33
N LEU A 76 6.43 14.09 -13.03
CA LEU A 76 5.96 12.76 -12.64
C LEU A 76 6.57 12.35 -11.31
N MET A 77 5.77 11.65 -10.52
CA MET A 77 6.17 11.06 -9.25
C MET A 77 6.27 9.55 -9.42
N ASP A 78 7.49 9.04 -9.50
CA ASP A 78 7.79 7.62 -9.70
C ASP A 78 7.93 6.91 -8.35
N ILE A 79 7.06 5.96 -8.06
CA ILE A 79 7.19 5.06 -6.90
C ILE A 79 7.70 3.72 -7.43
N ARG A 80 8.98 3.41 -7.19
CA ARG A 80 9.64 2.23 -7.80
C ARG A 80 10.49 1.45 -6.81
N GLU A 81 10.48 0.13 -6.97
CA GLU A 81 11.41 -0.78 -6.29
C GLU A 81 12.70 -0.90 -7.11
N TYR A 82 13.83 -0.74 -6.45
CA TYR A 82 15.16 -0.85 -7.02
C TYR A 82 15.79 -2.15 -6.55
N TRP A 83 16.52 -2.79 -7.44
CA TRP A 83 17.31 -3.97 -7.12
C TRP A 83 18.79 -3.62 -7.27
N ARG A 84 19.65 -4.44 -6.65
CA ARG A 84 21.10 -4.26 -6.69
C ARG A 84 21.71 -5.39 -7.48
N ASP A 85 22.55 -5.04 -8.45
CA ASP A 85 23.37 -5.98 -9.21
C ASP A 85 24.46 -6.61 -8.33
N SER A 86 25.03 -7.73 -8.78
CA SER A 86 26.26 -8.30 -8.21
C SER A 86 27.44 -7.32 -8.26
N GLU A 87 27.41 -6.38 -9.21
CA GLU A 87 28.38 -5.28 -9.37
C GLU A 87 28.13 -4.11 -8.40
N GLY A 88 27.04 -4.14 -7.63
CA GLY A 88 26.71 -3.14 -6.62
C GLY A 88 25.93 -1.92 -7.15
N GLU A 89 25.66 -1.84 -8.44
CA GLU A 89 24.82 -0.79 -9.02
C GLU A 89 23.34 -0.99 -8.68
N THR A 90 22.62 0.11 -8.42
CA THR A 90 21.18 0.07 -8.19
C THR A 90 20.42 0.36 -9.47
N LYS A 91 19.67 -0.62 -9.96
CA LYS A 91 18.84 -0.48 -11.16
C LYS A 91 17.36 -0.38 -10.81
N PRO A 92 16.59 0.43 -11.55
CA PRO A 92 15.14 0.45 -11.40
C PRO A 92 14.56 -0.91 -11.78
N GLY A 93 13.72 -1.49 -10.91
CA GLY A 93 13.04 -2.75 -11.18
C GLY A 93 11.78 -2.58 -12.03
N ARG A 94 11.20 -3.70 -12.47
CA ARG A 94 9.93 -3.73 -13.21
C ARG A 94 8.74 -3.31 -12.35
N LYS A 95 8.82 -3.53 -11.03
CA LYS A 95 7.79 -3.15 -10.05
C LYS A 95 7.85 -1.66 -9.75
N GLY A 96 6.86 -0.92 -10.23
CA GLY A 96 6.70 0.50 -9.91
C GLY A 96 5.58 1.16 -10.71
N ILE A 97 5.15 2.33 -10.26
CA ILE A 97 4.14 3.16 -10.91
C ILE A 97 4.65 4.60 -11.03
N SER A 98 4.33 5.24 -12.16
CA SER A 98 4.58 6.66 -12.39
C SER A 98 3.26 7.40 -12.24
N LEU A 99 3.16 8.28 -11.26
CA LEU A 99 1.95 9.05 -10.95
C LEU A 99 2.02 10.45 -11.55
N ASN A 100 0.91 10.87 -12.14
CA ASN A 100 0.70 12.26 -12.53
C ASN A 100 0.41 13.13 -11.29
N PRO A 101 0.63 14.45 -11.34
CA PRO A 101 0.34 15.35 -10.23
C PRO A 101 -1.14 15.33 -9.82
N LYS A 102 -2.06 15.13 -10.78
CA LYS A 102 -3.49 14.98 -10.51
C LYS A 102 -3.79 13.74 -9.68
N GLN A 103 -3.21 12.59 -10.06
CA GLN A 103 -3.38 11.32 -9.32
C GLN A 103 -2.78 11.41 -7.92
N TRP A 104 -1.65 12.10 -7.78
CA TRP A 104 -1.03 12.36 -6.48
C TRP A 104 -1.91 13.21 -5.56
N SER A 105 -2.61 14.23 -6.09
CA SER A 105 -3.55 15.03 -5.29
C SER A 105 -4.69 14.17 -4.76
N GLN A 106 -5.29 13.33 -5.61
CA GLN A 106 -6.36 12.42 -5.21
C GLN A 106 -5.87 11.41 -4.16
N LEU A 107 -4.65 10.88 -4.33
CA LEU A 107 -4.05 10.00 -3.34
C LEU A 107 -3.98 10.68 -1.99
N LYS A 108 -3.48 11.93 -1.93
CA LYS A 108 -3.39 12.70 -0.68
C LYS A 108 -4.73 12.92 0.00
N GLU A 109 -5.77 13.22 -0.78
CA GLU A 109 -7.14 13.38 -0.26
C GLU A 109 -7.67 12.07 0.34
N GLN A 110 -7.33 10.92 -0.26
CA GLN A 110 -7.76 9.61 0.22
C GLN A 110 -6.89 9.02 1.34
N ILE A 111 -5.77 9.66 1.74
CA ILE A 111 -4.88 9.12 2.79
C ILE A 111 -5.64 8.93 4.11
N SER A 112 -6.53 9.85 4.48
CA SER A 112 -7.33 9.74 5.71
C SER A 112 -8.17 8.46 5.74
N ASP A 113 -8.88 8.20 4.65
CA ASP A 113 -9.79 7.06 4.53
C ASP A 113 -9.02 5.74 4.47
N ILE A 114 -7.85 5.74 3.81
CA ILE A 114 -6.94 4.59 3.77
C ILE A 114 -6.42 4.30 5.18
N ASP A 115 -6.01 5.31 5.94
CA ASP A 115 -5.51 5.14 7.29
C ASP A 115 -6.60 4.61 8.24
N ASP A 116 -7.84 5.08 8.10
CA ASP A 116 -9.00 4.54 8.82
C ASP A 116 -9.29 3.07 8.46
N ALA A 117 -9.25 2.73 7.17
CA ALA A 117 -9.43 1.36 6.72
C ALA A 117 -8.31 0.43 7.26
N VAL A 118 -7.05 0.89 7.25
CA VAL A 118 -5.92 0.14 7.82
C VAL A 118 -6.09 -0.06 9.33
N ARG A 119 -6.52 0.97 10.06
CA ARG A 119 -6.85 0.86 11.50
C ARG A 119 -7.94 -0.17 11.74
N LYS A 120 -9.01 -0.13 10.94
CA LYS A 120 -10.15 -1.06 11.07
C LYS A 120 -9.74 -2.51 10.82
N LEU A 121 -8.98 -2.79 9.77
CA LEU A 121 -8.49 -4.14 9.47
C LEU A 121 -7.54 -4.69 10.54
N LYS A 122 -6.63 -3.84 11.05
CA LYS A 122 -5.82 -4.21 12.21
C LYS A 122 -6.68 -4.52 13.44
N SER A 123 -7.81 -3.81 13.58
CA SER A 123 -8.71 -4.01 14.70
C SER A 123 -9.53 -5.29 14.69
N GLU A 124 -9.97 -5.69 13.50
CA GLU A 124 -10.78 -6.89 13.35
C GLU A 124 -9.96 -8.16 13.64
N SER A 125 -8.65 -8.10 13.43
CA SER A 125 -7.75 -9.22 13.75
C SER A 125 -7.59 -9.50 15.25
N TYR A 126 -7.75 -8.50 16.14
CA TYR A 126 -7.72 -8.74 17.59
C TYR A 126 -9.10 -9.03 18.18
N LYS A 127 -10.20 -8.58 17.54
CA LYS A 127 -11.56 -8.83 18.03
C LYS A 127 -11.96 -10.30 17.90
N THR A 128 -11.63 -10.94 16.78
CA THR A 128 -11.86 -12.39 16.62
C THR A 128 -11.05 -13.20 17.62
N CYS A 129 -9.81 -12.78 17.91
CA CYS A 129 -8.98 -13.43 18.92
C CYS A 129 -9.55 -13.24 20.34
N THR A 130 -9.96 -12.02 20.73
CA THR A 130 -10.53 -11.77 22.05
C THR A 130 -11.87 -12.49 22.27
N VAL A 131 -12.77 -12.48 21.28
CA VAL A 131 -14.06 -13.19 21.39
C VAL A 131 -13.82 -14.71 21.51
N LEU A 132 -12.90 -15.26 20.72
CA LEU A 132 -12.55 -16.69 20.83
C LEU A 132 -11.93 -17.02 22.20
N VAL A 133 -11.00 -16.21 22.70
CA VAL A 133 -10.35 -16.41 24.00
C VAL A 133 -11.35 -16.28 25.15
N VAL A 134 -12.26 -15.30 25.12
CA VAL A 134 -13.31 -15.13 26.15
C VAL A 134 -14.30 -16.29 26.12
N LEU A 135 -14.72 -16.76 24.94
CA LEU A 135 -15.60 -17.93 24.81
C LEU A 135 -14.92 -19.22 25.32
N ILE A 136 -13.65 -19.44 25.00
CA ILE A 136 -12.89 -20.61 25.49
C ILE A 136 -12.74 -20.55 27.01
N LEU A 137 -12.37 -19.40 27.58
CA LEU A 137 -12.23 -19.22 29.03
C LEU A 137 -13.56 -19.41 29.76
N SER A 138 -14.65 -18.85 29.24
CA SER A 138 -15.97 -18.99 29.87
C SER A 138 -16.54 -20.41 29.77
N PHE A 139 -16.27 -21.15 28.67
CA PHE A 139 -16.56 -22.58 28.59
C PHE A 139 -15.73 -23.39 29.59
N TYR A 140 -14.44 -23.10 29.76
CA TYR A 140 -13.57 -23.82 30.68
C TYR A 140 -13.98 -23.60 32.15
N ILE A 141 -14.29 -22.36 32.52
CA ILE A 141 -14.78 -22.01 33.85
C ILE A 141 -16.13 -22.68 34.13
N GLY A 142 -17.07 -22.66 33.18
CA GLY A 142 -18.36 -23.34 33.30
C GLY A 142 -18.21 -24.86 33.46
N PHE A 143 -17.31 -25.49 32.69
CA PHE A 143 -17.04 -26.93 32.77
C PHE A 143 -16.37 -27.33 34.09
N CYS A 144 -15.46 -26.50 34.62
CA CYS A 144 -14.87 -26.70 35.94
C CYS A 144 -15.93 -26.63 37.06
N PHE A 145 -16.83 -25.65 37.02
CA PHE A 145 -17.90 -25.53 38.02
C PHE A 145 -18.85 -26.74 38.01
N LEU A 146 -19.18 -27.27 36.83
CA LEU A 146 -20.03 -28.45 36.70
C LEU A 146 -19.34 -29.71 37.24
N ASN A 147 -18.05 -29.89 36.99
CA ASN A 147 -17.28 -31.02 37.52
C ASN A 147 -17.16 -30.97 39.06
N VAL A 148 -16.88 -29.80 39.63
CA VAL A 148 -16.79 -29.64 41.09
C VAL A 148 -18.14 -29.90 41.75
N ALA A 149 -19.25 -29.42 41.15
CA ALA A 149 -20.60 -29.72 41.63
C ALA A 149 -20.90 -31.22 41.56
N PHE A 150 -20.51 -31.91 40.48
CA PHE A 150 -20.71 -33.34 40.31
C PHE A 150 -19.91 -34.17 41.34
N GLN A 151 -18.64 -33.81 41.56
CA GLN A 151 -17.80 -34.44 42.59
C GLN A 151 -18.37 -34.23 44.00
N ALA A 152 -18.90 -33.03 44.29
CA ALA A 152 -19.51 -32.73 45.59
C ALA A 152 -20.79 -33.54 45.81
N ILE A 153 -21.66 -33.68 44.80
CA ILE A 153 -22.89 -34.49 44.90
C ILE A 153 -22.54 -35.95 45.20
N VAL A 154 -21.58 -36.54 44.50
CA VAL A 154 -21.11 -37.91 44.77
C VAL A 154 -20.52 -38.06 46.18
N TYR A 155 -19.80 -37.04 46.66
CA TYR A 155 -19.20 -37.06 48.01
C TYR A 155 -20.24 -36.93 49.14
N LEU A 156 -21.32 -36.16 48.93
CA LEU A 156 -22.42 -36.04 49.89
C LEU A 156 -23.28 -37.32 49.97
N ASP A 157 -23.47 -38.03 48.85
CA ASP A 157 -24.15 -39.34 48.87
C ASP A 157 -23.35 -40.40 49.63
N CYS A 158 -22.03 -40.49 49.44
CA CYS A 158 -21.18 -41.41 50.22
C CYS A 158 -21.21 -41.13 51.74
N ARG A 159 -21.27 -39.86 52.17
CA ARG A 159 -21.27 -39.50 53.59
C ARG A 159 -22.61 -39.80 54.28
N THR A 160 -23.71 -39.78 53.53
CA THR A 160 -25.05 -40.10 54.03
C THR A 160 -25.22 -41.61 54.18
N ILE A 161 -24.67 -42.39 53.25
CA ILE A 161 -24.68 -43.86 53.29
C ILE A 161 -23.81 -44.41 54.43
N CYS A 162 -22.63 -43.83 54.71
CA CYS A 162 -21.77 -44.29 55.81
C CYS A 162 -22.37 -44.06 57.22
N LYS A 163 -23.19 -43.02 57.43
CA LYS A 163 -23.81 -42.76 58.75
C LYS A 163 -24.92 -43.76 59.11
N MET A 164 -25.54 -44.40 58.11
CA MET A 164 -26.57 -45.41 58.36
C MET A 164 -26.02 -46.79 58.72
N ASN A 165 -24.71 -47.03 58.52
CA ASN A 165 -24.08 -48.33 58.76
C ASN A 165 -23.29 -48.41 60.09
N THR A 166 -23.43 -47.41 60.98
CA THR A 166 -22.81 -47.37 62.33
C THR A 166 -23.86 -47.32 63.44
N LEU A 167 -25.14 -47.46 63.10
CA LEU A 167 -26.28 -47.51 64.03
C LEU A 167 -27.01 -48.86 64.03
N PHE A 168 -26.38 -49.90 63.45
CA PHE A 168 -26.77 -51.30 63.58
C PHE A 168 -25.68 -52.09 64.28
#